data_AF-A0A316JU57-F1
#
_entry.id   AF-A0A316JU57-F1
#
_cell.length_a   1.000
_cell.length_b   1.000
_cell.length_c   1.000
_cell.angle_alpha   90.00
_cell.angle_beta   90.00
_cell.angle_gamma   90.00
#
_symmetry.space_group_name_H-M   'P 1'
#
loop_
_entity.id
_entity.type
_entity.pdbx_description
1 polymer ?
#
loop_
_entity_poly.entity_id
_entity_poly.type
_entity_poly.pdbx_seq_one_letter_code
_entity_poly.pdbx_strand_id
1 'polypeptide(L)' 'MLGRTQLDELAHGAAAAEWLNQKAIGGQIEEVLVIADPKTLGEMRQHYHTELRSKLAGEIDKTLTGLPIDKIEAAIDAA' A
#
# COMPACT_ATOMS: atom_id res chain seq x y z
N MET A 1 -15.91 8.18 -18.80
CA MET A 1 -16.84 7.95 -17.67
C MET A 1 -16.15 6.97 -16.73
N LEU A 2 -15.49 7.44 -15.67
CA LEU A 2 -14.90 6.56 -14.67
C LEU A 2 -16.05 5.86 -13.92
N GLY A 3 -16.07 4.52 -13.91
CA GLY A 3 -17.13 3.75 -13.24
C GLY A 3 -17.04 3.89 -11.72
N ARG A 4 -18.17 3.77 -11.02
CA ARG A 4 -18.25 3.91 -9.54
C ARG A 4 -17.20 3.06 -8.79
N THR A 5 -17.00 1.81 -9.21
CA THR A 5 -15.99 0.91 -8.62
C THR A 5 -14.57 1.47 -8.66
N GLN A 6 -14.21 2.17 -9.74
CA GLN A 6 -12.88 2.78 -9.89
C GLN A 6 -12.65 3.92 -8.89
N LEU A 7 -13.69 4.70 -8.58
CA LEU A 7 -13.62 5.78 -7.59
C LEU A 7 -13.56 5.21 -6.17
N ASP A 8 -14.31 4.14 -5.90
CA ASP A 8 -14.32 3.48 -4.60
C ASP A 8 -12.95 2.84 -4.27
N GLU A 9 -12.31 2.20 -5.25
CA GLU A 9 -10.95 1.63 -5.12
C GLU A 9 -9.90 2.71 -4.79
N LEU A 10 -9.92 3.83 -5.51
CA LEU A 10 -8.98 4.94 -5.27
C LEU A 10 -9.22 5.57 -3.89
N ALA A 11 -10.49 5.78 -3.51
CA ALA A 11 -10.85 6.24 -2.18
C ALA A 11 -10.35 5.29 -1.08
N HIS A 12 -10.41 3.97 -1.32
CA HIS A 12 -9.89 2.98 -0.39
C HIS A 12 -8.36 3.07 -0.25
N GLY A 13 -7.62 3.21 -1.36
CA GLY A 13 -6.17 3.42 -1.34
C GLY A 13 -5.78 4.66 -0.55
N ALA A 14 -6.44 5.79 -0.81
CA ALA A 14 -6.21 7.03 -0.07
C ALA A 14 -6.47 6.86 1.44
N ALA A 15 -7.58 6.21 1.83
CA ALA A 15 -7.90 5.96 3.23
C ALA A 15 -6.89 5.03 3.92
N ALA A 16 -6.40 4.00 3.22
CA ALA A 16 -5.37 3.10 3.74
C ALA A 16 -4.04 3.85 3.97
N ALA A 17 -3.64 4.70 3.02
CA ALA A 17 -2.45 5.54 3.17
C ALA A 17 -2.58 6.49 4.38
N GLU A 18 -3.74 7.13 4.56
CA GLU A 18 -3.98 8.02 5.70
C GLU A 18 -3.94 7.29 7.05
N TRP A 19 -4.49 6.08 7.11
CA TRP A 19 -4.37 5.25 8.30
C TRP A 19 -2.91 4.89 8.62
N LEU A 20 -2.13 4.49 7.61
CA LEU A 20 -0.71 4.19 7.76
C LEU A 20 0.09 5.43 8.20
N ASN A 21 -0.24 6.62 7.68
CA ASN A 21 0.36 7.88 8.12
C ASN A 21 0.18 8.09 9.63
N GLN A 22 -1.04 7.93 10.13
CA GLN A 22 -1.33 8.10 11.56
C GLN A 22 -0.56 7.11 12.43
N LYS A 23 -0.39 5.87 11.96
CA LYS A 23 0.39 4.84 12.65
C LYS A 23 1.89 5.15 12.66
N ALA A 24 2.45 5.60 11.54
CA ALA A 24 3.85 5.99 11.44
C ALA A 24 4.15 7.21 12.31
N ILE A 25 3.32 8.26 12.24
CA ILE A 25 3.45 9.47 13.06
C ILE A 25 3.34 9.13 14.56
N GLY A 26 2.44 8.22 14.92
CA GLY A 26 2.27 7.75 16.29
C GLY A 26 3.39 6.84 16.80
N GLY A 27 4.42 6.54 15.98
CA GLY A 27 5.50 5.63 16.34
C GLY A 27 5.06 4.18 16.52
N GLN A 28 3.92 3.78 15.93
CA GLN A 28 3.35 2.43 16.05
C GLN A 28 3.86 1.47 14.97
N ILE A 29 4.58 2.00 13.99
CA ILE A 29 5.20 1.25 12.89
C ILE A 29 6.68 1.63 12.86
N GLU A 30 7.53 0.63 13.01
CA GLU A 30 8.99 0.77 12.85
C GLU A 30 9.40 0.58 11.38
N GLU A 31 8.78 -0.38 10.70
CA GLU A 31 9.02 -0.69 9.29
C GLU A 31 7.76 -1.27 8.64
N VAL A 32 7.50 -0.98 7.37
CA VAL A 32 6.34 -1.48 6.63
C VAL A 32 6.64 -1.73 5.15
N LEU A 33 6.19 -2.88 4.64
CA LEU A 33 6.15 -3.21 3.22
C LEU A 33 4.71 -3.07 2.72
N VAL A 34 4.49 -2.33 1.62
CA VAL A 34 3.16 -2.15 1.03
C VAL A 34 3.05 -2.92 -0.28
N ILE A 35 2.04 -3.78 -0.39
CA ILE A 35 1.73 -4.55 -1.60
C ILE A 35 0.32 -4.19 -2.06
N ALA A 36 0.19 -3.69 -3.28
CA ALA A 36 -1.10 -3.38 -3.89
C ALA A 36 -0.99 -3.42 -5.41
N ASP A 37 -2.11 -3.45 -6.13
CA ASP A 37 -2.08 -3.27 -7.57
C ASP A 37 -1.50 -1.89 -7.95
N PRO A 38 -0.91 -1.74 -9.15
CA PRO A 38 -0.21 -0.50 -9.54
C PRO A 38 -1.04 0.77 -9.41
N LYS A 39 -2.35 0.69 -9.68
CA LYS A 39 -3.24 1.85 -9.65
C LYS A 39 -3.52 2.27 -8.21
N THR A 40 -3.86 1.33 -7.33
CA THR A 40 -4.08 1.60 -5.90
C THR A 40 -2.81 2.13 -5.25
N LEU A 41 -1.65 1.52 -5.53
CA LEU A 41 -0.38 1.97 -5.00
C LEU A 41 0.00 3.38 -5.49
N GLY A 42 -0.29 3.68 -6.76
CA GLY A 42 -0.14 5.02 -7.32
C GLY A 42 -0.97 6.08 -6.60
N GLU A 43 -2.20 5.74 -6.19
CA GLU A 43 -3.02 6.62 -5.37
C GLU A 43 -2.43 6.78 -3.96
N MET A 44 -2.09 5.69 -3.29
CA MET A 44 -1.48 5.71 -1.94
C MET A 44 -0.24 6.62 -1.88
N ARG A 45 0.63 6.54 -2.88
CA ARG A 45 1.86 7.35 -2.98
C ARG A 45 1.61 8.86 -3.00
N GLN A 46 0.43 9.33 -3.43
CA GLN A 46 0.06 10.74 -3.40
C GLN A 46 -0.25 11.22 -1.98
N HIS A 47 -0.65 10.30 -1.09
CA HIS A 47 -1.11 10.59 0.26
C HIS A 47 -0.06 10.27 1.34
N TYR A 48 1.07 9.66 0.99
CA TYR A 48 2.09 9.33 1.99
C TYR A 48 2.73 10.56 2.63
N HIS A 49 2.64 10.60 3.96
CA HIS A 49 3.37 11.51 4.82
C HIS A 49 4.87 11.14 4.88
N THR A 50 5.73 12.13 5.15
CA THR A 50 7.19 11.90 5.29
C THR A 50 7.53 10.83 6.33
N GLU A 51 6.81 10.80 7.45
CA GLU A 51 7.01 9.77 8.48
C GLU A 51 6.77 8.37 7.91
N LEU A 52 5.65 8.13 7.22
CA LEU A 52 5.38 6.84 6.60
C LEU A 52 6.45 6.49 5.56
N ARG A 53 6.88 7.45 4.72
CA ARG A 53 7.95 7.24 3.75
C ARG A 53 9.26 6.80 4.40
N SER A 54 9.58 7.33 5.58
CA SER A 54 10.78 6.95 6.33
C SER A 54 10.72 5.53 6.92
N LYS A 55 9.51 4.94 7.02
CA LYS A 55 9.27 3.59 7.53
C LYS A 55 9.07 2.56 6.43
N LEU A 56 9.05 2.94 5.16
CA LEU A 56 8.86 1.99 4.06
C LEU A 56 10.09 1.10 3.89
N ALA A 57 9.93 -0.21 4.13
CA ALA A 57 10.89 -1.24 3.73
C ALA A 57 10.95 -1.39 2.21
N GLY A 58 9.83 -1.10 1.54
CA GLY A 58 9.68 -1.22 0.10
C GLY A 58 8.22 -1.17 -0.33
N GLU A 59 8.01 -1.30 -1.64
CA GLU A 59 6.68 -1.41 -2.23
C GLU A 59 6.69 -2.45 -3.35
N ILE A 60 5.59 -3.21 -3.48
CA ILE A 60 5.40 -4.18 -4.56
C ILE A 60 4.10 -3.84 -5.29
N ASP A 61 4.19 -3.43 -6.55
CA ASP A 61 3.09 -3.01 -7.40
C ASP A 61 2.40 -4.21 -8.09
N LYS A 62 1.96 -5.18 -7.30
CA LYS A 62 1.33 -6.41 -7.79
C LYS A 62 0.09 -6.78 -7.00
N THR A 63 -0.94 -7.22 -7.71
CA THR A 63 -2.11 -7.84 -7.08
C THR A 63 -1.74 -9.24 -6.60
N LEU A 64 -1.59 -9.41 -5.29
CA LEU A 64 -1.33 -10.72 -4.66
C LEU A 64 -2.52 -11.26 -3.86
N THR A 65 -3.66 -10.56 -3.86
CA THR A 65 -4.87 -10.99 -3.15
C THR A 65 -5.37 -12.34 -3.66
N GLY A 66 -5.73 -13.22 -2.74
CA GLY A 66 -6.22 -14.57 -3.06
C GLY A 66 -5.15 -15.58 -3.48
N LEU A 67 -3.87 -15.18 -3.52
CA LEU A 67 -2.76 -16.11 -3.74
C LEU A 67 -2.43 -16.88 -2.46
N PRO A 68 -1.93 -18.13 -2.58
CA PRO A 68 -1.41 -18.85 -1.43
C PRO A 68 -0.11 -18.20 -0.89
N ILE A 69 0.17 -18.44 0.39
CA ILE A 69 1.24 -17.75 1.15
C ILE A 69 2.61 -17.91 0.47
N ASP A 70 2.92 -19.10 -0.07
CA ASP A 70 4.17 -19.39 -0.78
C ASP A 70 4.40 -18.46 -1.98
N LYS A 71 3.33 -18.03 -2.65
CA LYS A 71 3.40 -17.09 -3.77
C LYS A 71 3.58 -15.65 -3.31
N ILE A 72 3.09 -15.31 -2.12
CA ILE A 72 3.30 -14.00 -1.51
C ILE A 72 4.76 -13.90 -1.06
N GLU A 73 5.29 -14.91 -0.37
CA GLU A 73 6.69 -15.00 0.04
C GLU A 73 7.63 -14.88 -1.16
N ALA A 74 7.40 -15.66 -2.21
CA ALA A 74 8.22 -15.59 -3.43
C ALA A 74 8.17 -14.21 -4.13
N ALA A 75 7.07 -13.46 -3.99
CA ALA A 75 6.99 -12.12 -4.52
C ALA A 75 7.78 -11.11 -3.68
N ILE A 76 7.83 -11.31 -2.36
CA ILE A 76 8.62 -10.50 -1.43
C ILE A 76 10.11 -10.76 -1.65
N ASP A 77 10.53 -12.02 -1.80
CA ASP A 77 11.94 -12.39 -2.05
C ASP A 77 12.49 -11.87 -3.39
N ALA A 78 11.60 -11.58 -4.35
CA ALA A 78 11.97 -11.13 -5.69
C ALA A 78 11.98 -9.61 -5.86
N ALA A 79 11.55 -8.85 -4.84
CA ALA A 79 11.46 -7.39 -4.84
C ALA A 79 12.77 -6.75 -4.34
#